data_AF-A0AAU5FTW5-F1
#
_entry.id   AF-A0AAU5FTW5-F1
#
_cell.length_a   1.000
_cell.length_b   1.000
_cell.length_c   1.000
_cell.angle_alpha   90.00
_cell.angle_beta   90.00
_cell.angle_gamma   90.00
#
_symmetry.space_group_name_H-M   'P 1'
#
loop_
_entity.id
_entity.type
_entity.pdbx_description
1 polymer ?
#
loop_
_entity_poly.entity_id
_entity_poly.type
_entity_poly.pdbx_seq_one_letter_code
_entity_poly.pdbx_strand_id
1 'polypeptide(L)'
;MTTEFDNHVRELVAWHFDAATGSPFWLAKRDSLGFDPLNDIRDANDLRRFPDVSAELRDVPAQQLIPRGLSDRTFRVYDSGGTTGAPKRVVDSAYRSRMLEWAQRRLVAQGVPETGNWLHLGPTGPHVIGFDVSRYAALGEGIFYTVDLDPRWVKRLLATGRGDLADEYVQHLLDQAETVLRSQDVAVLSTTPPLLEAICARSELYDLVRTKVRAIIWAGTSISAESLRMLKEVFFDGTAVIGIYGNSLMGVAPQRPSLADDTFPCVFEPFPATTRLELVDEQGDLVEYGERGRVRLHLVSDEMFLPNILERDSAVRIAPAVAGGPDGVADVQTYTRIGDVAVIEGVY
;
A
#
# COMPACT_ATOMS: atom_id res chain seq x y z
N MET A 1 19.67 13.54 18.81
CA MET A 1 18.45 13.95 19.53
C MET A 1 17.42 12.87 19.29
N THR A 2 16.71 12.44 20.33
CA THR A 2 15.59 11.49 20.21
C THR A 2 14.49 12.08 19.35
N THR A 3 14.04 11.37 18.33
CA THR A 3 12.91 11.79 17.48
C THR A 3 11.56 11.42 18.11
N GLU A 4 10.46 12.00 17.63
CA GLU A 4 9.10 11.60 18.02
C GLU A 4 8.85 10.11 17.74
N PHE A 5 9.39 9.60 16.64
CA PHE A 5 9.27 8.20 16.28
C PHE A 5 10.08 7.28 17.20
N ASP A 6 11.24 7.71 17.71
CA ASP A 6 11.99 6.91 18.68
C ASP A 6 11.24 6.76 20.01
N ASN A 7 10.49 7.78 20.42
CA ASN A 7 9.59 7.67 21.57
C ASN A 7 8.46 6.67 21.29
N HIS A 8 7.81 6.81 20.14
CA HIS A 8 6.74 5.90 19.69
C HIS A 8 7.21 4.44 19.63
N VAL A 9 8.42 4.19 19.13
CA VAL A 9 9.04 2.86 19.11
C VAL A 9 9.14 2.29 20.51
N ARG A 10 9.66 3.04 21.48
CA ARG A 10 9.79 2.56 22.86
C ARG A 10 8.44 2.26 23.50
N GLU A 11 7.46 3.15 23.31
CA GLU A 11 6.10 2.98 23.83
C GLU A 11 5.44 1.73 23.26
N LEU A 12 5.53 1.52 21.95
CA LEU A 12 4.85 0.39 21.32
C LEU A 12 5.62 -0.93 21.48
N VAL A 13 6.94 -0.91 21.61
CA VAL A 13 7.67 -2.11 22.01
C VAL A 13 7.27 -2.51 23.44
N ALA A 14 7.14 -1.57 24.37
CA ALA A 14 6.60 -1.87 25.69
C ALA A 14 5.19 -2.47 25.63
N TRP A 15 4.31 -1.88 24.80
CA TRP A 15 2.97 -2.40 24.56
C TRP A 15 2.93 -3.83 23.99
N HIS A 16 3.77 -4.14 22.99
CA HIS A 16 3.76 -5.45 22.31
C HIS A 16 4.41 -6.57 23.12
N PHE A 17 5.28 -6.23 24.08
CA PHE A 17 6.02 -7.20 24.90
C PHE A 17 5.60 -7.23 26.38
N ASP A 18 4.63 -6.41 26.79
CA ASP A 18 3.96 -6.55 28.08
C ASP A 18 2.94 -7.71 28.07
N ALA A 19 2.92 -8.50 29.15
CA ALA A 19 2.12 -9.71 29.21
C ALA A 19 0.60 -9.47 29.20
N ALA A 20 0.15 -8.29 29.64
CA ALA A 20 -1.26 -7.90 29.66
C ALA A 20 -1.73 -7.32 28.32
N THR A 21 -0.84 -6.67 27.57
CA THR A 21 -1.24 -5.94 26.34
C THR A 21 -0.79 -6.61 25.05
N GLY A 22 0.36 -7.31 25.05
CA GLY A 22 1.00 -7.85 23.86
C GLY A 22 0.18 -8.92 23.12
N SER A 23 0.50 -9.11 21.84
CA SER A 23 -0.10 -10.21 21.05
C SER A 23 0.48 -11.56 21.48
N PRO A 24 -0.33 -12.64 21.52
CA PRO A 24 0.19 -13.98 21.79
C PRO A 24 1.38 -14.37 20.89
N PHE A 25 1.38 -13.92 19.63
CA PHE A 25 2.45 -14.12 18.68
C PHE A 25 3.79 -13.54 19.14
N TRP A 26 3.84 -12.24 19.49
CA TRP A 26 5.08 -11.60 19.93
C TRP A 26 5.52 -12.05 21.33
N LEU A 27 4.56 -12.26 22.23
CA LEU A 27 4.85 -12.78 23.57
C LEU A 27 5.50 -14.17 23.52
N ALA A 28 5.07 -15.04 22.62
CA ALA A 28 5.67 -16.37 22.43
C ALA A 28 7.08 -16.30 21.83
N LYS A 29 7.42 -15.22 21.11
CA LYS A 29 8.75 -15.04 20.49
C LYS A 29 9.79 -14.40 21.40
N ARG A 30 9.38 -13.74 22.48
CA ARG A 30 10.26 -12.94 23.34
C ARG A 30 11.57 -13.66 23.70
N ASP A 31 11.48 -14.90 24.15
CA ASP A 31 12.64 -15.67 24.61
C ASP A 31 13.56 -16.12 23.47
N SER A 32 13.06 -16.13 22.22
CA SER A 32 13.82 -16.53 21.02
C SER A 32 14.55 -15.37 20.34
N LEU A 33 14.32 -14.12 20.77
CA LEU A 33 14.90 -12.92 20.12
C LEU A 33 16.40 -12.78 20.36
N GLY A 34 16.94 -13.37 21.42
CA GLY A 34 18.35 -13.23 21.80
C GLY A 34 18.72 -11.85 22.37
N PHE A 35 17.73 -11.01 22.66
CA PHE A 35 17.85 -9.72 23.35
C PHE A 35 16.58 -9.42 24.15
N ASP A 36 16.64 -8.46 25.08
CA ASP A 36 15.46 -8.02 25.82
C ASP A 36 14.80 -6.82 25.13
N PRO A 37 13.64 -6.99 24.46
CA PRO A 37 13.00 -5.91 23.73
C PRO A 37 12.67 -4.68 24.59
N LEU A 38 12.41 -4.87 25.89
CA LEU A 38 12.04 -3.77 26.79
C LEU A 38 13.25 -2.91 27.21
N ASN A 39 14.45 -3.49 27.21
CA ASN A 39 15.66 -2.83 27.71
C ASN A 39 16.66 -2.48 26.59
N ASP A 40 16.63 -3.22 25.49
CA ASP A 40 17.65 -3.14 24.46
C ASP A 40 17.20 -2.36 23.22
N ILE A 41 15.90 -2.04 23.08
CA ILE A 41 15.36 -1.24 21.97
C ILE A 41 15.20 0.21 22.44
N ARG A 42 16.01 1.11 21.88
CA ARG A 42 16.08 2.52 22.28
C ARG A 42 15.56 3.46 21.22
N ASP A 43 15.72 3.13 19.95
CA ASP A 43 15.34 3.99 18.83
C ASP A 43 14.93 3.16 17.59
N ALA A 44 14.62 3.86 16.49
CA ALA A 44 14.22 3.23 15.24
C ALA A 44 15.28 2.28 14.64
N ASN A 45 16.57 2.55 14.84
CA ASN A 45 17.64 1.71 14.27
C ASN A 45 17.66 0.33 14.93
N ASP A 46 17.34 0.26 16.22
CA ASP A 46 17.26 -1.00 16.96
C ASP A 46 16.17 -1.94 16.44
N LEU A 47 15.18 -1.43 15.69
CA LEU A 47 14.15 -2.27 15.07
C LEU A 47 14.75 -3.32 14.11
N ARG A 48 15.95 -3.06 13.56
CA ARG A 48 16.69 -4.00 12.68
C ARG A 48 17.14 -5.27 13.40
N ARG A 49 17.10 -5.29 14.74
CA ARG A 49 17.43 -6.47 15.55
C ARG A 49 16.32 -7.52 15.54
N PHE A 50 15.08 -7.12 15.25
CA PHE A 50 13.97 -8.06 15.14
C PHE A 50 14.06 -8.87 13.84
N PRO A 51 13.60 -10.14 13.85
CA PRO A 51 13.54 -10.95 12.64
C PRO A 51 12.44 -10.47 11.70
N ASP A 52 12.62 -10.69 10.40
CA ASP A 52 11.52 -10.60 9.41
C ASP A 52 10.55 -11.76 9.64
N VAL A 53 9.40 -11.46 10.22
CA VAL A 53 8.34 -12.43 10.52
C VAL A 53 7.33 -12.60 9.39
N SER A 54 7.51 -11.95 8.25
CA SER A 54 6.47 -11.84 7.24
C SER A 54 6.15 -13.18 6.54
N ALA A 55 7.05 -14.16 6.58
CA ALA A 55 6.78 -15.51 6.11
C ALA A 55 5.79 -16.25 7.02
N GLU A 56 5.88 -16.05 8.34
CA GLU A 56 5.04 -16.72 9.35
C GLU A 56 3.58 -16.26 9.28
N LEU A 57 3.33 -15.05 8.76
CA LEU A 57 1.99 -14.49 8.56
C LEU A 57 1.11 -15.31 7.59
N ARG A 58 1.68 -16.29 6.88
CA ARG A 58 0.92 -17.21 6.01
C ARG A 58 0.17 -18.28 6.81
N ASP A 59 0.71 -18.68 7.96
CA ASP A 59 0.27 -19.86 8.69
C ASP A 59 -0.18 -19.55 10.12
N VAL A 60 0.31 -18.46 10.72
CA VAL A 60 -0.12 -18.05 12.06
C VAL A 60 -1.64 -17.81 12.10
N PRO A 61 -2.36 -18.36 13.10
CA PRO A 61 -3.76 -18.05 13.31
C PRO A 61 -3.94 -16.54 13.55
N ALA A 62 -4.86 -15.90 12.83
CA ALA A 62 -5.05 -14.45 12.92
C ALA A 62 -5.33 -13.97 14.36
N GLN A 63 -6.00 -14.77 15.17
CA GLN A 63 -6.27 -14.46 16.58
C GLN A 63 -5.00 -14.32 17.43
N GLN A 64 -3.91 -14.98 17.07
CA GLN A 64 -2.63 -14.84 17.78
C GLN A 64 -1.91 -13.53 17.45
N LEU A 65 -2.30 -12.86 16.35
CA LEU A 65 -1.78 -11.54 15.99
C LEU A 65 -2.46 -10.41 16.76
N ILE A 66 -3.65 -10.67 17.33
CA ILE A 66 -4.42 -9.64 18.05
C ILE A 66 -3.79 -9.35 19.42
N PRO A 67 -3.41 -8.10 19.72
CA PRO A 67 -2.94 -7.70 21.04
C PRO A 67 -4.00 -7.94 22.11
N ARG A 68 -3.62 -8.56 23.24
CA ARG A 68 -4.53 -8.81 24.37
C ARG A 68 -5.18 -7.53 24.88
N GLY A 69 -4.42 -6.42 24.86
CA GLY A 69 -4.90 -5.10 25.27
C GLY A 69 -6.02 -4.53 24.38
N LEU A 70 -6.29 -5.15 23.23
CA LEU A 70 -7.36 -4.76 22.29
C LEU A 70 -8.42 -5.87 22.11
N SER A 71 -8.46 -6.87 23.00
CA SER A 71 -9.33 -8.04 22.85
C SER A 71 -10.84 -7.73 22.84
N ASP A 72 -11.23 -6.55 23.31
CA ASP A 72 -12.61 -6.03 23.30
C ASP A 72 -13.00 -5.40 21.95
N ARG A 73 -12.03 -5.17 21.06
CA ARG A 73 -12.27 -4.61 19.73
C ARG A 73 -12.63 -5.66 18.70
N THR A 74 -13.38 -5.25 17.68
CA THR A 74 -13.66 -6.11 16.52
C THR A 74 -12.54 -5.99 15.50
N PHE A 75 -11.95 -7.13 15.14
CA PHE A 75 -10.90 -7.21 14.12
C PHE A 75 -11.42 -7.83 12.82
N ARG A 76 -10.81 -7.40 11.72
CA ARG A 76 -10.94 -7.96 10.37
C ARG A 76 -9.59 -8.52 9.93
N VAL A 77 -9.64 -9.42 8.95
CA VAL A 77 -8.44 -10.01 8.34
C VAL A 77 -8.36 -9.58 6.89
N TYR A 78 -7.18 -9.16 6.47
CA TYR A 78 -6.86 -8.93 5.06
C TYR A 78 -5.71 -9.81 4.60
N ASP A 79 -5.75 -10.18 3.33
CA ASP A 79 -4.74 -10.98 2.66
C ASP A 79 -3.80 -10.08 1.84
N SER A 80 -2.54 -10.49 1.74
CA SER A 80 -1.67 -10.05 0.65
C SER A 80 -2.03 -10.75 -0.66
N GLY A 81 -1.58 -10.20 -1.81
CA GLY A 81 -1.91 -10.71 -3.14
C GLY A 81 -1.44 -12.15 -3.46
N GLY A 82 -0.76 -12.85 -2.54
CA GLY A 82 -0.39 -14.27 -2.74
C GLY A 82 0.57 -14.50 -3.92
N THR A 83 1.37 -13.50 -4.28
CA THR A 83 2.18 -13.55 -5.51
C THR A 83 3.26 -14.63 -5.48
N THR A 84 3.79 -14.99 -4.30
CA THR A 84 4.85 -16.01 -4.08
C THR A 84 4.40 -17.22 -3.25
N GLY A 85 3.09 -17.48 -3.15
CA GLY A 85 2.53 -18.58 -2.36
C GLY A 85 1.28 -18.17 -1.59
N ALA A 86 0.94 -18.90 -0.52
CA ALA A 86 -0.23 -18.61 0.33
C ALA A 86 -0.24 -17.14 0.82
N PRO A 87 -1.36 -16.42 0.79
CA PRO A 87 -1.39 -15.02 1.20
C PRO A 87 -0.91 -14.83 2.65
N LYS A 88 -0.22 -13.72 2.91
CA LYS A 88 0.12 -13.26 4.27
C LYS A 88 -1.13 -12.60 4.86
N ARG A 89 -1.49 -12.92 6.11
CA ARG A 89 -2.64 -12.32 6.79
C ARG A 89 -2.21 -11.18 7.71
N VAL A 90 -3.01 -10.12 7.70
CA VAL A 90 -2.91 -9.01 8.67
C VAL A 90 -4.24 -8.83 9.38
N VAL A 91 -4.20 -8.38 10.63
CA VAL A 91 -5.39 -8.01 11.40
C VAL A 91 -5.48 -6.50 11.52
N ASP A 92 -6.70 -5.98 11.47
CA ASP A 92 -6.97 -4.55 11.65
C ASP A 92 -8.34 -4.36 12.31
N SER A 93 -8.44 -3.38 13.21
CA SER A 93 -9.67 -2.95 13.86
C SER A 93 -10.00 -1.50 13.54
N ALA A 94 -9.05 -0.58 13.78
CA ALA A 94 -9.26 0.85 13.56
C ALA A 94 -7.98 1.59 13.12
N TYR A 95 -6.80 1.00 13.30
CA TYR A 95 -5.52 1.60 12.92
C TYR A 95 -5.53 2.11 11.49
N ARG A 96 -5.95 1.25 10.54
CA ARG A 96 -5.94 1.59 9.13
C ARG A 96 -6.88 2.76 8.83
N SER A 97 -8.03 2.86 9.49
CA SER A 97 -8.92 4.03 9.35
C SER A 97 -8.25 5.35 9.76
N ARG A 98 -7.50 5.36 10.88
CA ARG A 98 -6.76 6.57 11.33
C ARG A 98 -5.67 6.97 10.34
N MET A 99 -4.94 5.99 9.80
CA MET A 99 -3.95 6.21 8.75
C MET A 99 -4.61 6.77 7.47
N LEU A 100 -5.79 6.27 7.10
CA LEU A 100 -6.51 6.72 5.90
C LEU A 100 -7.06 8.15 6.05
N GLU A 101 -7.43 8.60 7.25
CA GLU A 101 -7.77 10.01 7.49
C GLU A 101 -6.60 10.94 7.20
N TRP A 102 -5.38 10.54 7.59
CA TRP A 102 -4.16 11.27 7.24
C TRP A 102 -3.90 11.24 5.72
N ALA A 103 -4.03 10.06 5.10
CA ALA A 103 -3.81 9.93 3.67
C ALA A 103 -4.84 10.72 2.84
N GLN A 104 -6.11 10.76 3.26
CA GLN A 104 -7.16 11.53 2.58
C GLN A 104 -6.81 13.02 2.51
N ARG A 105 -6.27 13.61 3.59
CA ARG A 105 -5.82 15.01 3.58
C ARG A 105 -4.73 15.26 2.54
N ARG A 106 -3.81 14.31 2.34
CA ARG A 106 -2.75 14.39 1.32
C ARG A 106 -3.30 14.25 -0.10
N LEU A 107 -4.29 13.37 -0.29
CA LEU A 107 -4.97 13.19 -1.57
C LEU A 107 -5.76 14.45 -1.96
N VAL A 108 -6.52 15.02 -1.02
CA VAL A 108 -7.27 16.28 -1.24
C VAL A 108 -6.35 17.43 -1.57
N ALA A 109 -5.22 17.56 -0.85
CA ALA A 109 -4.21 18.58 -1.15
C ALA A 109 -3.59 18.47 -2.56
N GLN A 110 -3.79 17.34 -3.25
CA GLN A 110 -3.33 17.09 -4.62
C GLN A 110 -4.46 17.08 -5.66
N GLY A 111 -5.64 17.56 -5.29
CA GLY A 111 -6.74 17.74 -6.23
C GLY A 111 -7.73 16.57 -6.29
N VAL A 112 -7.63 15.58 -5.39
CA VAL A 112 -8.78 14.68 -5.16
C VAL A 112 -9.92 15.51 -4.57
N PRO A 113 -11.14 15.46 -5.12
CA PRO A 113 -12.28 16.18 -4.58
C PRO A 113 -12.52 15.87 -3.09
N GLU A 114 -12.86 16.90 -2.31
CA GLU A 114 -13.24 16.74 -0.90
C GLU A 114 -14.48 15.85 -0.76
N THR A 115 -15.42 15.97 -1.71
CA THR A 115 -16.62 15.13 -1.76
C THR A 115 -16.91 14.58 -3.15
N GLY A 116 -17.65 13.47 -3.17
CA GLY A 116 -18.16 12.86 -4.41
C GLY A 116 -18.07 11.35 -4.39
N ASN A 117 -18.73 10.71 -5.36
CA ASN A 117 -18.79 9.25 -5.43
C ASN A 117 -17.51 8.65 -6.01
N TRP A 118 -17.19 7.43 -5.59
CA TRP A 118 -15.98 6.71 -5.96
C TRP A 118 -16.32 5.44 -6.72
N LEU A 119 -15.58 5.15 -7.79
CA LEU A 119 -15.56 3.84 -8.44
C LEU A 119 -14.21 3.18 -8.17
N HIS A 120 -14.24 2.01 -7.54
CA HIS A 120 -13.08 1.14 -7.41
C HIS A 120 -13.12 0.04 -8.47
N LEU A 121 -12.29 0.21 -9.50
CA LEU A 121 -11.99 -0.78 -10.52
C LEU A 121 -10.80 -1.62 -10.03
N GLY A 122 -11.06 -2.45 -9.01
CA GLY A 122 -10.04 -3.16 -8.27
C GLY A 122 -10.63 -4.26 -7.39
N PRO A 123 -9.79 -5.11 -6.78
CA PRO A 123 -10.26 -6.21 -5.95
C PRO A 123 -10.80 -5.73 -4.60
N THR A 124 -11.88 -6.38 -4.15
CA THR A 124 -12.45 -6.20 -2.81
C THR A 124 -12.21 -7.46 -1.97
N GLY A 125 -13.24 -8.04 -1.35
CA GLY A 125 -13.15 -9.28 -0.59
C GLY A 125 -12.01 -9.26 0.46
N PRO A 126 -11.02 -10.16 0.38
CA PRO A 126 -9.92 -10.20 1.35
C PRO A 126 -8.82 -9.15 1.06
N HIS A 127 -8.92 -8.40 -0.04
CA HIS A 127 -7.91 -7.42 -0.44
C HIS A 127 -8.17 -6.09 0.25
N VAL A 128 -7.17 -5.61 0.97
CA VAL A 128 -7.31 -4.42 1.82
C VAL A 128 -7.59 -3.13 1.04
N ILE A 129 -7.17 -3.07 -0.23
CA ILE A 129 -7.38 -1.88 -1.07
C ILE A 129 -8.88 -1.55 -1.23
N GLY A 130 -9.75 -2.56 -1.35
CA GLY A 130 -11.18 -2.33 -1.39
C GLY A 130 -11.71 -1.68 -0.11
N PHE A 131 -11.19 -2.07 1.05
CA PHE A 131 -11.50 -1.39 2.31
C PHE A 131 -10.96 0.04 2.32
N ASP A 132 -9.71 0.26 1.94
CA ASP A 132 -9.09 1.58 1.94
C ASP A 132 -9.89 2.58 1.09
N VAL A 133 -10.25 2.19 -0.12
CA VAL A 133 -11.02 3.03 -1.06
C VAL A 133 -12.46 3.23 -0.56
N SER A 134 -13.07 2.23 0.08
CA SER A 134 -14.39 2.40 0.71
C SER A 134 -14.35 3.44 1.84
N ARG A 135 -13.23 3.53 2.58
CA ARG A 135 -13.05 4.52 3.64
C ARG A 135 -12.80 5.91 3.08
N TYR A 136 -12.04 6.05 1.98
CA TYR A 136 -11.89 7.34 1.30
C TYR A 136 -13.23 7.85 0.76
N ALA A 137 -14.04 6.98 0.15
CA ALA A 137 -15.39 7.33 -0.29
C ALA A 137 -16.25 7.81 0.89
N ALA A 138 -16.24 7.10 2.01
CA ALA A 138 -16.98 7.49 3.20
C ALA A 138 -16.49 8.82 3.82
N LEU A 139 -15.17 9.06 3.84
CA LEU A 139 -14.59 10.33 4.30
C LEU A 139 -14.95 11.50 3.38
N GLY A 140 -15.13 11.25 2.08
CA GLY A 140 -15.60 12.22 1.10
C GLY A 140 -17.12 12.23 0.91
N GLU A 141 -17.90 11.75 1.89
CA GLU A 141 -19.37 11.74 1.87
C GLU A 141 -19.97 11.12 0.58
N GLY A 142 -19.23 10.20 -0.04
CA GLY A 142 -19.52 9.63 -1.33
C GLY A 142 -20.11 8.22 -1.26
N ILE A 143 -20.83 7.85 -2.32
CA ILE A 143 -21.23 6.47 -2.58
C ILE A 143 -20.02 5.71 -3.12
N PHE A 144 -19.80 4.50 -2.60
CA PHE A 144 -18.73 3.60 -3.02
C PHE A 144 -19.25 2.56 -4.01
N TYR A 145 -18.86 2.69 -5.28
CA TYR A 145 -19.13 1.74 -6.35
C TYR A 145 -17.93 0.83 -6.58
N THR A 146 -18.21 -0.42 -6.95
CA THR A 146 -17.21 -1.48 -7.16
C THR A 146 -17.55 -2.30 -8.39
N VAL A 147 -16.57 -3.05 -8.87
CA VAL A 147 -16.77 -4.13 -9.85
C VAL A 147 -16.43 -5.49 -9.23
N ASP A 148 -16.83 -6.57 -9.89
CA ASP A 148 -16.39 -7.91 -9.56
C ASP A 148 -15.06 -8.22 -10.25
N LEU A 149 -13.97 -8.16 -9.47
CA LEU A 149 -12.60 -8.44 -9.93
C LEU A 149 -11.95 -9.49 -9.03
N ASP A 150 -11.62 -10.65 -9.62
CA ASP A 150 -10.80 -11.69 -9.01
C ASP A 150 -9.36 -11.65 -9.57
N PRO A 151 -8.41 -11.03 -8.85
CA PRO A 151 -7.03 -10.91 -9.32
C PRO A 151 -6.27 -12.23 -9.23
N ARG A 152 -6.73 -13.17 -8.39
CA ARG A 152 -6.11 -14.50 -8.24
C ARG A 152 -6.44 -15.35 -9.46
N TRP A 153 -7.63 -15.19 -10.03
CA TRP A 153 -8.02 -15.81 -11.29
C TRP A 153 -7.20 -15.27 -12.48
N VAL A 154 -7.11 -13.95 -12.63
CA VAL A 154 -6.28 -13.31 -13.69
C VAL A 154 -4.85 -13.82 -13.62
N LYS A 155 -4.25 -13.82 -12.43
CA LYS A 155 -2.90 -14.34 -12.23
C LYS A 155 -2.77 -15.82 -12.63
N ARG A 156 -3.75 -16.65 -12.30
CA ARG A 156 -3.77 -18.07 -12.70
C ARG A 156 -3.86 -18.22 -14.22
N LEU A 157 -4.66 -17.42 -14.92
CA LEU A 157 -4.75 -17.44 -16.38
C LEU A 157 -3.38 -17.18 -17.00
N LEU A 158 -2.74 -16.07 -16.61
CA LEU A 158 -1.43 -15.65 -17.13
C LEU A 158 -0.32 -16.66 -16.82
N ALA A 159 -0.27 -17.18 -15.59
CA ALA A 159 0.70 -18.20 -15.21
C ALA A 159 0.53 -19.51 -15.99
N THR A 160 -0.64 -19.76 -16.55
CA THR A 160 -0.95 -20.93 -17.39
C THR A 160 -0.92 -20.64 -18.89
N GLY A 161 -0.41 -19.47 -19.31
CA GLY A 161 -0.29 -19.08 -20.72
C GLY A 161 -1.61 -18.78 -21.42
N ARG A 162 -2.70 -18.56 -20.68
CA ARG A 162 -4.05 -18.26 -21.20
C ARG A 162 -4.30 -16.75 -21.23
N GLY A 163 -3.46 -16.03 -21.97
CA GLY A 163 -3.49 -14.57 -22.05
C GLY A 163 -4.74 -14.02 -22.73
N ASP A 164 -5.24 -14.72 -23.74
CA ASP A 164 -6.50 -14.43 -24.43
C ASP A 164 -7.70 -14.35 -23.47
N LEU A 165 -7.80 -15.29 -22.52
CA LEU A 165 -8.84 -15.25 -21.49
C LEU A 165 -8.63 -14.14 -20.47
N ALA A 166 -7.37 -13.73 -20.23
CA ALA A 166 -7.09 -12.59 -19.36
C ALA A 166 -7.52 -11.28 -20.04
N ASP A 167 -7.27 -11.14 -21.34
CA ASP A 167 -7.71 -9.99 -22.15
C ASP A 167 -9.25 -9.91 -22.20
N GLU A 168 -9.94 -11.05 -22.38
CA GLU A 168 -11.41 -11.12 -22.31
C GLU A 168 -11.91 -10.70 -20.92
N TYR A 169 -11.23 -11.15 -19.85
CA TYR A 169 -11.57 -10.75 -18.49
C TYR A 169 -11.39 -9.24 -18.26
N VAL A 170 -10.33 -8.63 -18.82
CA VAL A 170 -10.15 -7.17 -18.78
C VAL A 170 -11.32 -6.48 -19.47
N GLN A 171 -11.76 -6.92 -20.65
CA GLN A 171 -12.92 -6.33 -21.32
C GLN A 171 -14.20 -6.43 -20.47
N HIS A 172 -14.40 -7.57 -19.81
CA HIS A 172 -15.50 -7.74 -18.86
C HIS A 172 -15.45 -6.74 -17.69
N LEU A 173 -14.26 -6.44 -17.14
CA LEU A 173 -14.10 -5.41 -16.11
C LEU A 173 -14.43 -4.01 -16.64
N LEU A 174 -14.02 -3.70 -17.88
CA LEU A 174 -14.33 -2.43 -18.52
C LEU A 174 -15.83 -2.26 -18.78
N ASP A 175 -16.55 -3.32 -19.15
CA ASP A 175 -18.01 -3.31 -19.31
C ASP A 175 -18.74 -2.98 -17.99
N GLN A 176 -18.27 -3.54 -16.87
CA GLN A 176 -18.80 -3.22 -15.54
C GLN A 176 -18.55 -1.74 -15.18
N ALA A 177 -17.34 -1.24 -15.41
CA ALA A 177 -16.98 0.15 -15.15
C ALA A 177 -17.83 1.11 -15.99
N GLU A 178 -18.01 0.80 -17.28
CA GLU A 178 -18.83 1.59 -18.20
C GLU A 178 -20.30 1.65 -17.75
N THR A 179 -20.86 0.52 -17.30
CA THR A 179 -22.23 0.43 -16.78
C THR A 179 -22.45 1.39 -15.60
N VAL A 180 -21.49 1.45 -14.67
CA VAL A 180 -21.53 2.41 -13.55
C VAL A 180 -21.41 3.83 -14.07
N LEU A 181 -20.39 4.13 -14.88
CA LEU A 181 -20.09 5.49 -15.34
C LEU A 181 -21.19 6.09 -16.23
N ARG A 182 -21.96 5.28 -16.96
CA ARG A 182 -23.11 5.75 -17.76
C ARG A 182 -24.24 6.28 -16.89
N SER A 183 -24.47 5.68 -15.72
CA SER A 183 -25.65 5.96 -14.90
C SER A 183 -25.37 6.78 -13.64
N GLN A 184 -24.13 6.75 -13.13
CA GLN A 184 -23.76 7.34 -11.84
C GLN A 184 -22.81 8.52 -12.00
N ASP A 185 -22.94 9.52 -11.14
CA ASP A 185 -22.01 10.66 -11.07
C ASP A 185 -20.77 10.29 -10.23
N VAL A 186 -19.76 9.72 -10.88
CA VAL A 186 -18.50 9.29 -10.24
C VAL A 186 -17.47 10.42 -10.34
N ALA A 187 -16.98 10.87 -9.19
CA ALA A 187 -15.96 11.91 -9.08
C ALA A 187 -14.54 11.36 -9.03
N VAL A 188 -14.36 10.17 -8.46
CA VAL A 188 -13.03 9.56 -8.25
C VAL A 188 -13.00 8.14 -8.78
N LEU A 189 -12.00 7.82 -9.61
CA LEU A 189 -11.71 6.47 -10.09
C LEU A 189 -10.46 5.94 -9.40
N SER A 190 -10.56 4.82 -8.69
CA SER A 190 -9.41 4.07 -8.18
C SER A 190 -9.22 2.82 -9.03
N THR A 191 -8.01 2.63 -9.57
CA THR A 191 -7.71 1.54 -10.51
C THR A 191 -6.19 1.27 -10.58
N THR A 192 -5.77 0.33 -11.43
CA THR A 192 -4.37 0.01 -11.68
C THR A 192 -3.88 0.60 -13.01
N PRO A 193 -2.57 0.85 -13.17
CA PRO A 193 -2.00 1.31 -14.44
C PRO A 193 -2.39 0.48 -15.68
N PRO A 194 -2.38 -0.88 -15.67
CA PRO A 194 -2.81 -1.65 -16.85
C PRO A 194 -4.29 -1.44 -17.22
N LEU A 195 -5.17 -1.33 -16.21
CA LEU A 195 -6.59 -1.05 -16.45
C LEU A 195 -6.81 0.40 -16.92
N LEU A 196 -5.96 1.37 -16.52
CA LEU A 196 -5.98 2.72 -17.10
C LEU A 196 -5.60 2.73 -18.58
N GLU A 197 -4.55 1.98 -18.96
CA GLU A 197 -4.17 1.84 -20.36
C GLU A 197 -5.32 1.21 -21.17
N ALA A 198 -5.98 0.18 -20.62
CA ALA A 198 -7.13 -0.46 -21.25
C ALA A 198 -8.35 0.49 -21.38
N ILE A 199 -8.59 1.36 -20.38
CA ILE A 199 -9.59 2.43 -20.46
C ILE A 199 -9.26 3.38 -21.61
N CYS A 200 -8.01 3.86 -21.70
CA CYS A 200 -7.56 4.77 -22.76
C CYS A 200 -7.71 4.16 -24.16
N ALA A 201 -7.61 2.84 -24.30
CA ALA A 201 -7.81 2.13 -25.55
C ALA A 201 -9.28 1.99 -25.98
N ARG A 202 -10.25 2.25 -25.09
CA ARG A 202 -11.69 2.11 -25.36
C ARG A 202 -12.37 3.48 -25.39
N SER A 203 -12.54 4.03 -26.59
CA SER A 203 -12.97 5.42 -26.80
C SER A 203 -14.20 5.85 -25.99
N GLU A 204 -15.26 5.05 -25.95
CA GLU A 204 -16.48 5.41 -25.20
C GLU A 204 -16.25 5.48 -23.68
N LEU A 205 -15.50 4.52 -23.13
CA LEU A 205 -15.18 4.49 -21.70
C LEU A 205 -14.18 5.59 -21.34
N TYR A 206 -13.17 5.81 -22.18
CA TYR A 206 -12.25 6.94 -22.06
C TYR A 206 -12.99 8.27 -22.02
N ASP A 207 -13.94 8.51 -22.93
CA ASP A 207 -14.74 9.73 -22.96
C ASP A 207 -15.59 9.89 -21.70
N LEU A 208 -16.17 8.80 -21.16
CA LEU A 208 -16.90 8.83 -19.90
C LEU A 208 -15.98 9.21 -18.73
N VAL A 209 -14.81 8.59 -18.61
CA VAL A 209 -13.85 8.88 -17.54
C VAL A 209 -13.38 10.32 -17.65
N ARG A 210 -12.88 10.74 -18.82
CA ARG A 210 -12.39 12.11 -19.07
C ARG A 210 -13.43 13.19 -18.78
N THR A 211 -14.71 12.89 -19.00
CA THR A 211 -15.79 13.89 -18.84
C THR A 211 -16.31 13.97 -17.40
N LYS A 212 -16.37 12.84 -16.67
CA LYS A 212 -17.06 12.77 -15.37
C LYS A 212 -16.09 12.75 -14.19
N VAL A 213 -14.97 12.04 -14.34
CA VAL A 213 -14.03 11.80 -13.25
C VAL A 213 -13.14 13.03 -13.08
N ARG A 214 -13.03 13.51 -11.85
CA ARG A 214 -12.19 14.66 -11.47
C ARG A 214 -10.83 14.24 -10.92
N ALA A 215 -10.74 13.02 -10.36
CA ALA A 215 -9.49 12.44 -9.92
C ALA A 215 -9.37 10.94 -10.22
N ILE A 216 -8.19 10.53 -10.65
CA ILE A 216 -7.79 9.15 -10.85
C ILE A 216 -6.71 8.83 -9.82
N ILE A 217 -6.94 7.78 -9.04
CA ILE A 217 -5.96 7.21 -8.11
C ILE A 217 -5.46 5.89 -8.69
N TRP A 218 -4.17 5.84 -9.00
CA TRP A 218 -3.52 4.62 -9.44
C TRP A 218 -2.72 3.98 -8.30
N ALA A 219 -2.84 2.66 -8.18
CA ALA A 219 -2.14 1.87 -7.16
C ALA A 219 -1.94 0.44 -7.66
N GLY A 220 -1.18 -0.36 -6.90
CA GLY A 220 -1.10 -1.82 -7.08
C GLY A 220 -0.02 -2.32 -8.05
N THR A 221 0.42 -1.51 -9.02
CA THR A 221 1.57 -1.81 -9.90
C THR A 221 2.44 -0.58 -10.11
N SER A 222 3.66 -0.80 -10.60
CA SER A 222 4.53 0.28 -11.06
C SER A 222 3.96 0.96 -12.31
N ILE A 223 4.38 2.20 -12.53
CA ILE A 223 4.12 2.96 -13.76
C ILE A 223 5.39 3.71 -14.14
N SER A 224 5.73 3.70 -15.43
CA SER A 224 6.89 4.44 -15.92
C SER A 224 6.64 5.96 -15.86
N ALA A 225 7.72 6.74 -15.72
CA ALA A 225 7.63 8.21 -15.75
C ALA A 225 6.96 8.72 -17.04
N GLU A 226 7.26 8.08 -18.17
CA GLU A 226 6.70 8.45 -19.47
C GLU A 226 5.21 8.09 -19.58
N SER A 227 4.81 6.89 -19.14
CA SER A 227 3.39 6.50 -19.09
C SER A 227 2.60 7.44 -18.19
N LEU A 228 3.13 7.79 -17.01
CA LEU A 228 2.49 8.73 -16.10
C LEU A 228 2.36 10.13 -16.70
N ARG A 229 3.40 10.59 -17.42
CA ARG A 229 3.37 11.86 -18.15
C ARG A 229 2.28 11.85 -19.23
N MET A 230 2.20 10.79 -20.02
CA MET A 230 1.16 10.63 -21.04
C MET A 230 -0.25 10.65 -20.44
N LEU A 231 -0.47 9.93 -19.33
CA LEU A 231 -1.76 9.94 -18.63
C LEU A 231 -2.15 11.36 -18.18
N LYS A 232 -1.21 12.11 -17.60
CA LYS A 232 -1.45 13.46 -17.07
C LYS A 232 -1.63 14.52 -18.15
N GLU A 233 -0.75 14.54 -19.15
CA GLU A 233 -0.64 15.63 -20.11
C GLU A 233 -1.46 15.40 -21.38
N VAL A 234 -1.76 14.14 -21.72
CA VAL A 234 -2.40 13.79 -23.00
C VAL A 234 -3.79 13.21 -22.80
N PHE A 235 -3.94 12.20 -21.94
CA PHE A 235 -5.23 11.49 -21.80
C PHE A 235 -6.18 12.17 -20.81
N PHE A 236 -5.68 12.64 -19.68
CA PHE A 236 -6.51 13.16 -18.60
C PHE A 236 -6.10 14.56 -18.19
N ASP A 237 -5.83 15.42 -19.16
CA ASP A 237 -5.60 16.85 -18.92
C ASP A 237 -6.77 17.47 -18.15
N GLY A 238 -6.46 18.20 -17.09
CA GLY A 238 -7.45 18.75 -16.14
C GLY A 238 -8.01 17.77 -15.11
N THR A 239 -7.63 16.49 -15.14
CA THR A 239 -7.97 15.49 -14.10
C THR A 239 -6.79 15.33 -13.16
N ALA A 240 -7.02 15.28 -11.85
CA ALA A 240 -5.94 14.97 -10.91
C ALA A 240 -5.56 13.49 -11.05
N VAL A 241 -4.31 13.17 -11.40
CA VAL A 241 -3.81 11.77 -11.48
C VAL A 241 -2.76 11.56 -10.38
N ILE A 242 -3.14 10.82 -9.33
CA ILE A 242 -2.34 10.67 -8.10
C ILE A 242 -1.98 9.20 -7.88
N GLY A 243 -0.74 8.95 -7.51
CA GLY A 243 -0.30 7.60 -7.13
C GLY A 243 -0.51 7.31 -5.64
N ILE A 244 -0.72 6.03 -5.33
CA ILE A 244 -0.54 5.50 -3.98
C ILE A 244 0.38 4.28 -4.05
N TYR A 245 1.51 4.33 -3.35
CA TYR A 245 2.28 3.13 -3.05
C TYR A 245 1.69 2.48 -1.80
N GLY A 246 1.26 1.23 -1.90
CA GLY A 246 0.63 0.54 -0.79
C GLY A 246 0.87 -0.94 -0.85
N ASN A 247 0.91 -1.57 0.32
CA ASN A 247 0.91 -3.02 0.43
C ASN A 247 0.11 -3.45 1.67
N SER A 248 -0.28 -4.73 1.72
CA SER A 248 -1.15 -5.22 2.79
C SER A 248 -0.53 -5.09 4.19
N LEU A 249 0.80 -5.14 4.31
CA LEU A 249 1.53 -5.07 5.58
C LEU A 249 1.62 -3.63 6.10
N MET A 250 2.00 -2.69 5.23
CA MET A 250 2.26 -1.30 5.58
C MET A 250 1.00 -0.48 5.81
N GLY A 251 0.01 -0.62 4.91
CA GLY A 251 -0.94 0.47 4.68
C GLY A 251 -0.70 1.16 3.35
N VAL A 252 -0.83 2.49 3.35
CA VAL A 252 -0.63 3.33 2.18
C VAL A 252 0.41 4.42 2.43
N ALA A 253 1.14 4.74 1.37
CA ALA A 253 2.01 5.88 1.20
C ALA A 253 1.48 6.66 -0.02
N PRO A 254 0.58 7.65 0.19
CA PRO A 254 0.13 8.48 -0.91
C PRO A 254 1.30 9.27 -1.49
N GLN A 255 1.21 9.59 -2.78
CA GLN A 255 2.09 10.58 -3.40
C GLN A 255 2.08 11.84 -2.52
N ARG A 256 3.22 12.51 -2.34
CA ARG A 256 3.27 13.84 -1.73
C ARG A 256 3.20 14.93 -2.80
N PRO A 257 2.80 16.17 -2.46
CA PRO A 257 2.94 17.30 -3.37
C PRO A 257 4.37 17.39 -3.93
N SER A 258 4.47 17.75 -5.21
CA SER A 258 5.76 17.96 -5.88
C SER A 258 6.51 19.12 -5.23
N LEU A 259 7.81 18.91 -5.02
CA LEU A 259 8.75 19.94 -4.61
C LEU A 259 9.52 20.45 -5.83
N ALA A 260 10.08 21.65 -5.74
CA ALA A 260 10.78 22.29 -6.86
C ALA A 260 12.05 21.54 -7.29
N ASP A 261 12.64 20.78 -6.37
CA ASP A 261 13.86 19.98 -6.54
C ASP A 261 13.58 18.49 -6.79
N ASP A 262 12.31 18.09 -6.93
CA ASP A 262 11.97 16.71 -7.28
C ASP A 262 12.45 16.35 -8.68
N THR A 263 13.23 15.28 -8.77
CA THR A 263 13.68 14.69 -10.04
C THR A 263 12.75 13.58 -10.54
N PHE A 264 11.79 13.14 -9.71
CA PHE A 264 10.83 12.09 -10.03
C PHE A 264 9.40 12.66 -10.10
N PRO A 265 8.56 12.16 -11.01
CA PRO A 265 7.19 12.66 -11.17
C PRO A 265 6.25 12.26 -10.01
N CYS A 266 6.68 11.29 -9.19
CA CYS A 266 5.94 10.80 -8.05
C CYS A 266 6.90 10.39 -6.94
N VAL A 267 6.73 10.99 -5.76
CA VAL A 267 7.41 10.62 -4.53
C VAL A 267 6.34 10.24 -3.52
N PHE A 268 6.46 9.07 -2.92
CA PHE A 268 5.52 8.56 -1.91
C PHE A 268 6.11 8.73 -0.52
N GLU A 269 5.28 9.14 0.44
CA GLU A 269 5.65 9.20 1.85
C GLU A 269 4.69 8.32 2.67
N PRO A 270 5.20 7.46 3.58
CA PRO A 270 4.35 6.64 4.43
C PRO A 270 3.76 7.46 5.59
N PHE A 271 2.80 6.88 6.33
CA PHE A 271 2.24 7.53 7.52
C PHE A 271 3.30 7.69 8.62
N PRO A 272 3.75 8.92 8.94
CA PRO A 272 4.95 9.15 9.73
C PRO A 272 4.81 8.76 11.20
N ALA A 273 3.60 8.58 11.72
CA ALA A 273 3.39 8.21 13.11
C ALA A 273 3.78 6.75 13.41
N THR A 274 3.67 5.86 12.42
CA THR A 274 3.73 4.40 12.67
C THR A 274 4.56 3.64 11.66
N THR A 275 4.89 4.24 10.52
CA THR A 275 5.57 3.55 9.42
C THR A 275 6.88 4.22 9.06
N ARG A 276 7.95 3.42 8.92
CA ARG A 276 9.21 3.84 8.29
C ARG A 276 9.54 2.92 7.13
N LEU A 277 10.01 3.53 6.05
CA LEU A 277 10.58 2.83 4.90
C LEU A 277 12.05 3.19 4.84
N GLU A 278 12.89 2.16 4.78
CA GLU A 278 14.32 2.25 4.56
C GLU A 278 14.64 1.65 3.19
N LEU A 279 15.63 2.20 2.49
CA LEU A 279 16.11 1.67 1.21
C LEU A 279 17.51 1.14 1.46
N VAL A 280 17.70 -0.15 1.20
CA VAL A 280 18.93 -0.84 1.60
C VAL A 280 19.59 -1.59 0.48
N ASP A 281 20.92 -1.72 0.55
CA ASP A 281 21.72 -2.52 -0.36
C ASP A 281 21.62 -4.03 -0.03
N GLU A 282 22.48 -4.83 -0.67
CA GLU A 282 22.53 -6.29 -0.46
C GLU A 282 23.05 -6.67 0.93
N GLN A 283 23.85 -5.81 1.56
CA GLN A 283 24.41 -5.98 2.90
C GLN A 283 23.39 -5.58 3.98
N GLY A 284 22.34 -4.85 3.58
CA GLY A 284 21.31 -4.34 4.46
C GLY A 284 21.62 -2.96 5.03
N ASP A 285 22.62 -2.27 4.49
CA ASP A 285 22.96 -0.90 4.84
C ASP A 285 22.11 0.08 4.05
N LEU A 286 21.84 1.26 4.63
CA LEU A 286 21.06 2.29 3.96
C LEU A 286 21.81 2.82 2.74
N VAL A 287 21.13 2.85 1.59
CA VAL A 287 21.67 3.49 0.37
C VAL A 287 21.62 5.01 0.50
N GLU A 288 22.45 5.73 -0.26
CA GLU A 288 22.45 7.20 -0.24
C GLU A 288 21.17 7.78 -0.89
N TYR A 289 20.88 9.06 -0.63
CA TYR A 289 19.78 9.73 -1.32
C TYR A 289 20.04 9.79 -2.84
N GLY A 290 19.01 9.47 -3.62
CA GLY A 290 19.11 9.33 -5.08
C GLY A 290 19.53 7.94 -5.55
N GLU A 291 19.92 7.04 -4.64
CA GLU A 291 20.26 5.66 -4.98
C GLU A 291 19.06 4.72 -4.84
N ARG A 292 19.09 3.64 -5.62
CA ARG A 292 18.07 2.59 -5.59
C ARG A 292 18.47 1.53 -4.57
N GLY A 293 17.55 1.20 -3.67
CA GLY A 293 17.70 0.10 -2.71
C GLY A 293 16.45 -0.74 -2.61
N ARG A 294 16.57 -1.87 -1.91
CA ARG A 294 15.44 -2.72 -1.52
C ARG A 294 14.65 -2.05 -0.40
N VAL A 295 13.33 -2.08 -0.49
CA VAL A 295 12.47 -1.53 0.56
C VAL A 295 12.52 -2.43 1.79
N ARG A 296 12.93 -1.86 2.94
CA ARG A 296 12.74 -2.41 4.27
C ARG A 296 11.64 -1.63 4.99
N LEU A 297 10.60 -2.34 5.42
CA LEU A 297 9.44 -1.80 6.09
C LEU A 297 9.54 -2.00 7.61
N HIS A 298 9.22 -0.96 8.35
CA HIS A 298 8.91 -1.02 9.78
C HIS A 298 7.49 -0.48 10.00
N LEU A 299 6.55 -1.36 10.35
CA LEU A 299 5.25 -0.97 10.87
C LEU A 299 5.24 -1.14 12.38
N VAL A 300 4.98 -0.05 13.09
CA VAL A 300 4.89 0.02 14.55
C VAL A 300 3.55 0.67 14.89
N SER A 301 2.47 -0.12 14.98
CA SER A 301 1.15 0.33 15.41
C SER A 301 0.69 -0.41 16.66
N ASP A 302 -0.35 0.09 17.34
CA ASP A 302 -0.94 -0.55 18.52
C ASP A 302 -1.55 -1.92 18.20
N GLU A 303 -2.00 -2.10 16.96
CA GLU A 303 -2.66 -3.31 16.47
C GLU A 303 -1.69 -4.33 15.87
N MET A 304 -0.62 -3.88 15.21
CA MET A 304 0.36 -4.75 14.54
C MET A 304 1.78 -4.20 14.70
N PHE A 305 2.72 -5.09 15.05
CA PHE A 305 4.15 -4.80 15.10
C PHE A 305 4.87 -5.68 14.08
N LEU A 306 5.37 -5.07 13.01
CA LEU A 306 6.09 -5.71 11.91
C LEU A 306 7.38 -4.93 11.62
N PRO A 307 8.40 -5.06 12.48
CA PRO A 307 9.71 -4.45 12.26
C PRO A 307 10.52 -5.25 11.22
N ASN A 308 11.42 -4.56 10.52
CA ASN A 308 12.49 -5.15 9.72
C ASN A 308 11.99 -6.12 8.63
N ILE A 309 10.89 -5.78 7.97
CA ILE A 309 10.33 -6.59 6.89
C ILE A 309 11.02 -6.22 5.58
N LEU A 310 11.73 -7.17 4.96
CA LEU A 310 12.32 -6.94 3.64
C LEU A 310 11.27 -7.19 2.56
N GLU A 311 10.76 -6.11 2.00
CA GLU A 311 9.75 -6.15 0.95
C GLU A 311 10.33 -6.67 -0.37
N ARG A 312 9.44 -6.88 -1.34
CA ARG A 312 9.80 -7.35 -2.68
C ARG A 312 9.88 -6.21 -3.68
N ASP A 313 9.88 -4.98 -3.19
CA ASP A 313 9.96 -3.78 -4.00
C ASP A 313 11.34 -3.14 -3.80
N SER A 314 11.84 -2.54 -4.88
CA SER A 314 12.97 -1.61 -4.87
C SER A 314 12.45 -0.23 -5.20
N ALA A 315 13.09 0.80 -4.67
CA ALA A 315 12.76 2.17 -4.96
C ALA A 315 14.00 3.05 -4.83
N VAL A 316 13.92 4.26 -5.39
CA VAL A 316 14.92 5.29 -5.19
C VAL A 316 14.63 6.00 -3.86
N ARG A 317 15.67 6.15 -3.03
CA ARG A 317 15.59 6.83 -1.74
C ARG A 317 15.55 8.35 -1.96
N ILE A 318 14.50 9.00 -1.49
CA ILE A 318 14.31 10.46 -1.62
C ILE A 318 14.40 11.10 -0.24
N ALA A 319 15.08 12.26 -0.17
CA ALA A 319 15.16 13.03 1.06
C ALA A 319 13.76 13.45 1.55
N PRO A 320 13.56 13.52 2.88
CA PRO A 320 12.26 13.88 3.45
C PRO A 320 11.88 15.31 3.07
N ALA A 321 10.59 15.54 2.80
CA ALA A 321 10.08 16.88 2.44
C ALA A 321 10.24 17.91 3.58
N VAL A 322 10.35 17.43 4.83
CA VAL A 322 10.55 18.24 6.02
C VAL A 322 11.67 17.64 6.86
N ALA A 323 12.49 18.48 7.49
CA ALA A 323 13.56 18.01 8.36
C ALA A 323 13.00 17.13 9.48
N GLY A 324 13.52 15.90 9.62
CA GLY A 324 13.04 14.91 10.58
C GLY A 324 11.79 14.13 10.16
N GLY A 325 11.27 14.36 8.95
CA GLY A 325 10.22 13.54 8.34
C GLY A 325 10.72 12.17 7.87
N PRO A 326 9.81 11.28 7.44
CA PRO A 326 10.19 10.00 6.84
C PRO A 326 10.79 10.23 5.45
N ASP A 327 11.74 9.37 5.07
CA ASP A 327 12.27 9.35 3.70
C ASP A 327 11.13 9.09 2.70
N GLY A 328 11.22 9.74 1.55
CA GLY A 328 10.37 9.47 0.41
C GLY A 328 10.87 8.27 -0.39
N VAL A 329 9.97 7.61 -1.10
CA VAL A 329 10.32 6.58 -2.08
C VAL A 329 9.79 6.97 -3.46
N ALA A 330 10.60 6.79 -4.49
CA ALA A 330 10.23 7.07 -5.88
C ALA A 330 10.59 5.90 -6.81
N ASP A 331 9.99 5.85 -7.99
CA ASP A 331 10.26 4.83 -9.02
C ASP A 331 10.22 3.40 -8.43
N VAL A 332 9.13 3.10 -7.72
CA VAL A 332 8.91 1.82 -7.07
C VAL A 332 8.75 0.72 -8.12
N GLN A 333 9.50 -0.36 -7.98
CA GLN A 333 9.53 -1.49 -8.91
C GLN A 333 9.59 -2.81 -8.13
N THR A 334 8.79 -3.80 -8.52
CA THR A 334 8.86 -5.13 -7.91
C THR A 334 10.11 -5.88 -8.40
N TYR A 335 10.83 -6.54 -7.49
CA TYR A 335 11.93 -7.45 -7.82
C TYR A 335 11.42 -8.58 -8.72
N THR A 336 11.98 -8.69 -9.92
CA THR A 336 11.66 -9.74 -10.89
C THR A 336 12.21 -11.12 -10.50
N ARG A 337 13.14 -11.20 -9.53
CA ARG A 337 13.71 -12.46 -9.00
C ARG A 337 14.01 -12.38 -7.49
N ILE A 338 13.63 -13.43 -6.77
CA ILE A 338 14.10 -13.74 -5.40
C ILE A 338 14.54 -15.20 -5.42
N GLY A 339 15.85 -15.45 -5.44
CA GLY A 339 16.38 -16.80 -5.74
C GLY A 339 15.96 -17.26 -7.14
N ASP A 340 15.51 -18.52 -7.26
CA ASP A 340 15.13 -19.16 -8.54
C ASP A 340 13.66 -18.93 -8.96
N VAL A 341 12.88 -18.13 -8.24
CA VAL A 341 11.46 -17.91 -8.55
C VAL A 341 11.29 -16.62 -9.36
N ALA A 342 10.83 -16.77 -10.61
CA ALA A 342 10.34 -15.64 -11.40
C ALA A 342 9.06 -15.08 -10.78
N VAL A 343 9.07 -13.81 -10.42
CA VAL A 343 7.92 -13.12 -9.83
C VAL A 343 7.16 -12.42 -10.94
N ILE A 344 5.89 -12.77 -11.10
CA ILE A 344 4.95 -12.02 -11.93
C ILE A 344 4.47 -10.84 -11.06
N GLU A 345 4.82 -9.60 -11.43
CA GLU A 345 4.25 -8.38 -10.85
C GLU A 345 2.73 -8.50 -10.85
N GLY A 346 2.05 -7.98 -9.82
CA GLY A 346 0.61 -8.14 -9.66
C GLY A 346 -0.11 -7.65 -10.91
N VAL A 347 -0.47 -8.58 -11.80
CA VAL A 347 -1.21 -8.25 -13.01
C VAL A 347 -2.65 -8.02 -12.57
N TYR A 348 -2.95 -6.74 -12.34
CA TYR A 348 -4.27 -6.22 -12.07
C TYR A 348 -4.78 -5.54 -13.33
#